data_AF-A0A2N1PE85-F1
#
_entry.id   AF-A0A2N1PE85-F1
#
_cell.length_a   1.000
_cell.length_b   1.000
_cell.length_c   1.000
_cell.angle_alpha   90.00
_cell.angle_beta   90.00
_cell.angle_gamma   90.00
#
_symmetry.space_group_name_H-M   'P 1'
#
loop_
_entity.id
_entity.type
_entity.pdbx_description
1 polymer ?
#
loop_
_entity_poly.entity_id
_entity_poly.type
_entity_poly.pdbx_seq_one_letter_code
_entity_poly.pdbx_strand_id
1 'polypeptide(L)'
;ENFSITRTFFLIFVPVILLTIGNWSITSLFEGKGKMVEIFKVIAYAVIPLVWIGIPMVIVSNFLIQEELSIYVAFNGIAVFFTGYMAIFGLLVIHEYGLLKTLVTLFFTAIAVAVIIFIGLLILTLFQQLYGFIIQVYEEFIMRVS
;
A
#
# COMPACT_ATOMS: atom_id res chain seq x y z
N GLU A 1 -0.25 -20.69 -11.22
CA GLU A 1 -0.46 -19.26 -11.49
C GLU A 1 0.80 -18.68 -12.12
N ASN A 2 0.69 -17.85 -13.16
CA ASN A 2 1.87 -17.24 -13.80
C ASN A 2 2.46 -16.18 -12.86
N PHE A 3 3.61 -16.48 -12.26
CA PHE A 3 4.36 -15.52 -11.44
C PHE A 3 4.90 -14.40 -12.34
N SER A 4 4.31 -13.21 -12.25
CA SER A 4 4.77 -12.00 -12.95
C SER A 4 5.46 -11.08 -11.95
N ILE A 5 6.77 -10.86 -12.15
CA ILE A 5 7.57 -9.94 -11.35
C ILE A 5 6.95 -8.53 -11.36
N THR A 6 6.45 -8.10 -12.51
CA THR A 6 5.78 -6.80 -12.68
C THR A 6 4.57 -6.68 -11.77
N ARG A 7 3.70 -7.70 -11.74
CA ARG A 7 2.51 -7.69 -10.88
C ARG A 7 2.89 -7.63 -9.41
N THR A 8 3.85 -8.46 -8.97
CA THR A 8 4.30 -8.49 -7.57
C THR A 8 4.90 -7.16 -7.14
N PHE A 9 5.68 -6.50 -8.02
CA PHE A 9 6.24 -5.18 -7.75
C PHE A 9 5.15 -4.14 -7.48
N PHE A 10 4.15 -4.03 -8.35
CA PHE A 10 3.05 -3.07 -8.17
C PHE A 10 2.18 -3.38 -6.95
N LEU A 11 1.97 -4.66 -6.63
CA LEU A 11 1.20 -5.07 -5.45
C LEU A 11 1.85 -4.64 -4.12
N ILE A 12 3.16 -4.44 -4.09
CA ILE A 12 3.88 -3.97 -2.89
C ILE A 12 4.05 -2.45 -2.94
N PHE A 13 4.49 -1.92 -4.08
CA PHE A 13 4.86 -0.50 -4.18
C PHE A 13 3.65 0.44 -4.10
N VAL A 14 2.54 0.10 -4.77
CA VAL A 14 1.36 0.97 -4.83
C VAL A 14 0.73 1.16 -3.44
N PRO A 15 0.47 0.10 -2.63
CA PRO A 15 -0.07 0.29 -1.28
C PRO A 15 0.85 1.10 -0.37
N VAL A 16 2.17 0.92 -0.44
CA VAL A 16 3.11 1.67 0.40
C VAL A 16 3.05 3.17 0.09
N ILE A 17 3.02 3.54 -1.19
CA ILE A 17 2.90 4.95 -1.60
C ILE A 17 1.53 5.52 -1.20
N LEU A 18 0.44 4.79 -1.47
CA LEU A 18 -0.91 5.23 -1.12
C LEU A 18 -1.06 5.42 0.40
N LEU A 19 -0.59 4.48 1.20
CA LEU A 19 -0.62 4.58 2.66
C LEU A 19 0.25 5.74 3.16
N THR A 20 1.42 5.98 2.54
CA THR A 20 2.27 7.11 2.90
C THR A 20 1.55 8.45 2.65
N ILE A 21 0.99 8.63 1.45
CA ILE A 21 0.30 9.87 1.08
C ILE A 21 -0.99 10.03 1.89
N GLY A 22 -1.78 8.96 2.00
CA GLY A 22 -3.02 8.94 2.77
C GLY A 22 -2.77 9.29 4.23
N ASN A 23 -1.78 8.65 4.86
CA ASN A 23 -1.47 8.91 6.27
C ASN A 23 -0.93 10.32 6.47
N TRP A 24 -0.03 10.78 5.59
CA TRP A 24 0.48 12.15 5.62
C TRP A 24 -0.64 13.20 5.42
N SER A 25 -1.64 12.92 4.58
CA SER A 25 -2.78 13.84 4.44
C SER A 25 -3.58 13.98 5.74
N ILE A 26 -3.73 12.88 6.50
CA ILE A 26 -4.45 12.86 7.78
C ILE A 26 -3.67 13.56 8.90
N THR A 27 -2.34 13.61 8.84
CA THR A 27 -1.57 14.34 9.88
C THR A 27 -1.88 15.82 9.91
N SER A 28 -2.25 16.42 8.77
CA SER A 28 -2.67 17.82 8.71
C SER A 28 -3.99 18.08 9.46
N LEU A 29 -4.87 17.09 9.53
CA LEU A 29 -6.15 17.16 10.24
C LEU A 29 -6.03 16.84 11.73
N PHE A 30 -5.09 15.95 12.09
CA PHE A 30 -4.90 15.47 13.47
C PHE A 30 -3.63 16.04 14.12
N GLU A 31 -3.06 17.12 13.60
CA GLU A 31 -1.88 17.81 14.16
C GLU A 31 -0.68 16.87 14.38
N GLY A 32 -0.37 16.04 13.38
CA GLY A 32 0.78 15.11 13.42
C GLY A 32 2.07 15.74 12.92
N LYS A 33 3.18 15.43 13.59
CA LYS A 33 4.50 15.99 13.25
C LYS A 33 5.27 15.22 12.18
N GLY A 34 4.91 13.95 11.96
CA GLY A 34 5.62 13.05 11.05
C GLY A 34 5.67 13.58 9.62
N LYS A 35 6.88 13.61 9.04
CA LYS A 35 7.11 13.99 7.65
C LYS A 35 6.81 12.82 6.71
N MET A 36 6.43 13.11 5.47
CA MET A 36 6.15 12.09 4.45
C MET A 36 7.29 11.05 4.30
N VAL A 37 8.55 11.50 4.33
CA VAL A 37 9.73 10.62 4.24
C VAL A 37 9.87 9.69 5.45
N GLU A 38 9.48 10.15 6.64
CA GLU A 38 9.52 9.35 7.87
C GLU A 38 8.41 8.29 7.87
N ILE A 39 7.20 8.68 7.44
CA ILE A 39 6.06 7.78 7.26
C ILE A 39 6.42 6.67 6.26
N PHE A 40 7.01 7.03 5.11
CA PHE A 40 7.46 6.07 4.12
C PHE A 40 8.45 5.06 4.71
N LYS A 41 9.45 5.54 5.46
CA LYS A 41 10.42 4.66 6.14
C LYS A 41 9.75 3.72 7.12
N VAL A 42 8.83 4.22 7.95
CA VAL A 42 8.09 3.39 8.92
C VAL A 42 7.31 2.28 8.21
N ILE A 43 6.54 2.62 7.17
CA ILE A 43 5.75 1.64 6.43
C ILE A 43 6.66 0.61 5.73
N ALA A 44 7.75 1.06 5.11
CA ALA A 44 8.71 0.17 4.45
C ALA A 44 9.39 -0.77 5.44
N TYR A 45 9.83 -0.27 6.60
CA TYR A 45 10.48 -1.09 7.63
C TYR A 45 9.50 -1.97 8.40
N ALA A 46 8.22 -1.62 8.49
CA ALA A 46 7.22 -2.45 9.15
C ALA A 46 7.01 -3.81 8.46
N VAL A 47 7.37 -3.96 7.18
CA VAL A 47 7.24 -5.22 6.43
C VAL A 47 8.38 -6.21 6.75
N ILE A 48 9.45 -5.77 7.43
CA ILE A 48 10.62 -6.63 7.76
C ILE A 48 10.24 -7.97 8.42
N PRO A 49 9.34 -8.04 9.43
CA PRO A 49 8.98 -9.30 10.08
C PRO A 49 8.45 -10.36 9.11
N LEU A 50 7.67 -9.95 8.10
CA LEU A 50 7.20 -10.85 7.03
C LEU A 50 8.35 -11.45 6.23
N VAL A 51 9.37 -10.66 5.92
CA VAL A 51 10.55 -11.11 5.16
C VAL A 51 11.41 -12.03 6.03
N TRP A 52 11.69 -11.61 7.26
CA TRP A 52 12.62 -12.31 8.17
C TRP A 52 12.07 -13.64 8.65
N ILE A 53 10.77 -13.75 8.88
CA ILE A 53 10.13 -15.02 9.24
C ILE A 53 9.80 -15.84 7.98
N GLY A 54 9.38 -15.17 6.90
CA GLY A 54 9.02 -15.83 5.65
C GLY A 54 10.16 -16.62 5.01
N ILE A 55 11.37 -16.04 4.89
CA ILE A 55 12.51 -16.70 4.23
C ILE A 55 12.88 -18.03 4.93
N PRO A 56 13.10 -18.10 6.25
CA PRO A 56 13.33 -19.36 6.94
C PRO A 56 12.16 -20.33 6.81
N MET A 57 10.91 -19.84 6.90
CA MET A 57 9.73 -20.70 6.81
C MET A 57 9.55 -21.33 5.42
N VAL A 58 9.99 -20.66 4.35
CA VAL A 58 10.07 -21.27 3.01
C VAL A 58 11.03 -22.45 3.00
N ILE A 59 12.20 -22.32 3.63
CA ILE A 59 13.16 -23.43 3.71
C ILE A 59 12.54 -24.60 4.50
N VAL A 60 11.99 -24.31 5.69
CA VAL A 60 11.35 -25.29 6.58
C VAL A 60 10.16 -25.97 5.89
N SER A 61 9.41 -25.25 5.04
CA SER A 61 8.24 -25.82 4.34
C SER A 61 8.56 -27.01 3.44
N ASN A 62 9.81 -27.16 2.98
CA ASN A 62 10.23 -28.34 2.21
C ASN A 62 10.34 -29.61 3.06
N PHE A 63 10.42 -29.47 4.38
CA PHE A 63 10.52 -30.57 5.33
C PHE A 63 9.21 -30.86 6.06
N LEU A 64 8.24 -29.95 5.99
CA LEU A 64 6.93 -30.11 6.63
C LEU A 64 6.03 -31.04 5.82
N ILE A 65 5.35 -31.95 6.50
CA ILE A 65 4.24 -32.71 5.94
C ILE A 65 2.92 -31.95 6.10
N GLN A 66 1.87 -32.32 5.37
CA GLN A 66 0.59 -31.59 5.37
C GLN A 66 -0.05 -31.50 6.77
N GLU A 67 0.17 -32.50 7.62
CA GLU A 67 -0.32 -32.55 9.00
C GLU A 67 0.32 -31.48 9.90
N GLU A 68 1.49 -30.95 9.52
CA GLU A 68 2.24 -29.92 10.25
C GLU A 68 2.02 -28.50 9.70
N LEU A 69 1.06 -28.32 8.78
CA LEU A 69 0.74 -27.02 8.19
C LEU A 69 0.37 -25.96 9.25
N SER A 70 -0.16 -26.39 10.40
CA SER A 70 -0.47 -25.53 11.55
C SER A 70 0.75 -24.76 12.06
N ILE A 71 1.95 -25.35 12.01
CA ILE A 71 3.22 -24.70 12.40
C ILE A 71 3.52 -23.54 11.44
N TYR A 72 3.38 -23.78 10.13
CA TYR A 72 3.61 -22.75 9.12
C TYR A 72 2.65 -21.57 9.28
N VAL A 73 1.37 -21.87 9.50
CA VAL A 73 0.34 -20.84 9.71
C VAL A 73 0.60 -20.05 10.99
N ALA A 74 1.06 -20.69 12.07
CA ALA A 74 1.40 -20.01 13.32
C ALA A 74 2.53 -19.00 13.14
N PHE A 75 3.63 -19.38 12.48
CA PHE A 75 4.74 -18.45 12.19
C PHE A 75 4.33 -17.31 11.27
N ASN A 76 3.51 -17.59 10.25
CA ASN A 76 2.97 -16.53 9.40
C ASN A 76 2.08 -15.56 10.20
N GLY A 77 1.27 -16.06 11.12
CA GLY A 77 0.47 -15.24 12.03
C GLY A 77 1.33 -14.33 12.92
N ILE A 78 2.44 -14.85 13.45
CA ILE A 78 3.43 -14.06 14.21
C ILE A 78 4.03 -12.96 13.34
N ALA A 79 4.40 -13.27 12.09
CA ALA A 79 4.98 -12.30 11.17
C ALA A 79 4.01 -11.16 10.84
N VAL A 80 2.75 -11.48 10.54
CA VAL A 80 1.70 -10.47 10.32
C VAL A 80 1.47 -9.61 11.56
N PHE A 81 1.41 -10.22 12.74
CA PHE A 81 1.26 -9.50 14.00
C PHE A 81 2.40 -8.50 14.23
N PHE A 82 3.66 -8.93 14.07
CA PHE A 82 4.81 -8.05 14.25
C PHE A 82 4.88 -6.94 13.19
N THR A 83 4.42 -7.19 11.97
CA THR A 83 4.30 -6.14 10.95
C THR A 83 3.28 -5.08 11.36
N GLY A 84 2.10 -5.49 11.83
CA GLY A 84 1.11 -4.55 12.38
C GLY A 84 1.63 -3.77 13.58
N TYR A 85 2.32 -4.46 14.49
CA TYR A 85 2.98 -3.86 15.65
C TYR A 85 3.99 -2.79 15.23
N MET A 86 4.94 -3.11 14.34
CA MET A 86 5.94 -2.15 13.87
C MET A 86 5.32 -0.96 13.16
N ALA A 87 4.27 -1.17 12.36
CA ALA A 87 3.56 -0.09 11.68
C ALA A 87 2.90 0.88 12.68
N ILE A 88 2.12 0.35 13.64
CA ILE A 88 1.40 1.18 14.62
C ILE A 88 2.37 1.95 15.51
N PHE A 89 3.36 1.28 16.10
CA PHE A 89 4.30 1.92 17.00
C PHE A 89 5.27 2.86 16.29
N GLY A 90 5.67 2.55 15.06
CA GLY A 90 6.46 3.46 14.24
C GLY A 90 5.70 4.76 13.94
N LEU A 91 4.42 4.67 13.56
CA LEU A 91 3.57 5.83 13.30
C LEU A 91 3.31 6.63 14.59
N LEU A 92 3.07 5.94 15.71
CA LEU A 92 2.89 6.56 17.02
C LEU A 92 4.07 7.46 17.37
N VAL A 93 5.30 6.96 17.20
CA VAL A 93 6.53 7.69 17.54
C VAL A 93 6.74 8.90 16.62
N ILE A 94 6.65 8.74 15.29
CA ILE A 94 6.94 9.85 14.36
C ILE A 94 5.90 10.96 14.41
N HIS A 95 4.64 10.63 14.73
CA HIS A 95 3.58 11.61 14.85
C HIS A 95 3.48 12.24 16.24
N GLU A 96 4.23 11.72 17.22
CA GLU A 96 4.08 12.06 18.64
C GLU A 96 2.63 11.94 19.12
N TYR A 97 1.96 10.87 18.68
CA TYR A 97 0.56 10.60 19.04
C TYR A 97 0.47 9.68 20.26
N GLY A 98 -0.65 9.78 20.98
CA GLY A 98 -1.07 8.69 21.87
C GLY A 98 -1.57 7.47 21.08
N LEU A 99 -1.64 6.31 21.72
CA LEU A 99 -2.08 5.06 21.09
C LEU A 99 -3.49 5.18 20.48
N LEU A 100 -4.46 5.67 21.26
CA LEU A 100 -5.84 5.82 20.78
C LEU A 100 -5.93 6.77 19.58
N LYS A 101 -5.21 7.90 19.63
CA LYS A 101 -5.15 8.86 18.51
C LYS A 101 -4.57 8.20 17.26
N THR A 102 -3.52 7.39 17.40
CA THR A 102 -2.90 6.66 16.29
C THR A 102 -3.85 5.64 15.64
N LEU A 103 -4.64 4.92 16.43
CA LEU A 103 -5.63 3.97 15.89
C LEU A 103 -6.75 4.71 15.14
N VAL A 104 -7.21 5.84 15.65
CA VAL A 104 -8.20 6.69 14.98
C VAL A 104 -7.63 7.24 13.67
N THR A 105 -6.40 7.77 13.67
CA THR A 105 -5.79 8.30 12.45
C THR A 105 -5.54 7.21 11.41
N LEU A 106 -5.24 5.98 11.82
CA LEU A 106 -5.17 4.83 10.91
C LEU A 106 -6.50 4.50 10.25
N PHE A 107 -7.61 4.56 10.99
CA PHE A 107 -8.95 4.40 10.40
C PHE A 107 -9.25 5.51 9.37
N PHE A 108 -8.97 6.77 9.69
CA PHE A 108 -9.13 7.87 8.74
C PHE A 108 -8.14 7.79 7.56
N THR A 109 -6.96 7.20 7.75
CA THR A 109 -6.00 6.93 6.68
C THR A 109 -6.61 5.98 5.64
N ALA A 110 -7.31 4.93 6.07
CA ALA A 110 -7.99 4.02 5.15
C ALA A 110 -9.06 4.75 4.31
N ILE A 111 -9.82 5.65 4.94
CA ILE A 111 -10.80 6.50 4.24
C ILE A 111 -10.10 7.44 3.24
N ALA A 112 -9.01 8.10 3.66
CA ALA A 112 -8.23 8.99 2.79
C ALA A 112 -7.70 8.24 1.56
N VAL A 113 -7.18 7.03 1.74
CA VAL A 113 -6.71 6.18 0.63
C VAL A 113 -7.86 5.85 -0.33
N ALA A 114 -9.05 5.51 0.19
CA ALA A 114 -10.22 5.25 -0.66
C ALA A 114 -10.58 6.49 -1.50
N VAL A 115 -10.54 7.69 -0.90
CA VAL A 115 -10.78 8.96 -1.60
C VAL A 115 -9.69 9.24 -2.65
N ILE A 116 -8.41 9.02 -2.33
CA ILE A 116 -7.30 9.19 -3.27
C ILE A 116 -7.47 8.26 -4.48
N ILE A 117 -7.82 6.99 -4.26
CA ILE A 117 -8.06 6.03 -5.34
C ILE A 117 -9.24 6.50 -6.20
N PHE A 118 -10.34 6.90 -5.58
CA PHE A 118 -11.53 7.38 -6.28
C PHE A 118 -11.22 8.60 -7.18
N ILE A 119 -10.51 9.59 -6.65
CA ILE A 119 -10.08 10.77 -7.41
C ILE A 119 -9.12 10.37 -8.53
N GLY A 120 -8.16 9.48 -8.26
CA GLY A 120 -7.24 8.97 -9.28
C GLY A 120 -7.98 8.31 -10.45
N LEU A 121 -8.97 7.46 -10.15
CA LEU A 121 -9.79 6.81 -11.18
C LEU A 121 -10.64 7.81 -11.98
N LEU A 122 -11.21 8.82 -11.32
CA LEU A 122 -11.96 9.88 -11.99
C LEU A 122 -11.07 10.63 -12.98
N ILE A 123 -9.87 11.05 -12.54
CA ILE A 123 -8.91 11.75 -13.39
C ILE A 123 -8.48 10.89 -14.58
N LEU A 124 -8.17 9.61 -14.35
CA LEU A 124 -7.82 8.67 -15.44
C LEU A 124 -8.96 8.54 -16.46
N THR A 125 -10.21 8.49 -15.99
CA THR A 125 -11.39 8.41 -16.86
C THR A 125 -11.53 9.68 -17.71
N LEU A 126 -11.33 10.86 -17.13
CA LEU A 126 -11.37 12.13 -17.86
C LEU A 126 -10.26 12.22 -18.91
N PHE A 127 -9.03 11.79 -18.57
CA PHE A 127 -7.93 11.77 -19.54
C PHE A 127 -8.20 10.79 -20.69
N GLN A 128 -8.79 9.63 -20.42
CA GLN A 128 -9.17 8.68 -21.46
C GLN A 128 -10.22 9.28 -22.42
N GLN A 129 -11.21 9.98 -21.88
CA GLN A 129 -12.23 10.67 -22.69
C GLN A 129 -11.61 11.79 -23.54
N LEU A 130 -10.73 12.61 -22.94
CA LEU A 130 -10.04 13.69 -23.64
C LEU A 130 -9.15 13.15 -24.76
N TYR A 131 -8.38 12.09 -24.48
CA TYR A 131 -7.53 11.44 -25.48
C TYR A 131 -8.36 10.86 -26.63
N GLY A 132 -9.48 10.21 -26.33
CA GLY A 132 -10.42 9.71 -27.34
C GLY A 132 -10.99 10.83 -28.21
N PHE A 133 -11.36 11.96 -27.60
CA PHE A 133 -11.81 13.15 -28.34
C PHE A 133 -10.72 13.70 -29.27
N ILE A 134 -9.47 13.81 -28.80
CA ILE A 134 -8.35 14.27 -29.63
C ILE A 134 -8.13 13.36 -30.83
N ILE A 135 -8.18 12.03 -30.64
CA ILE A 135 -8.07 11.06 -31.74
C ILE A 135 -9.20 11.27 -32.75
N GLN A 136 -10.45 11.38 -32.29
CA GLN A 136 -11.61 11.56 -33.16
C GLN A 136 -11.50 12.84 -34.01
N VAL A 137 -11.07 13.95 -33.40
CA VAL A 137 -10.84 15.22 -34.12
C VAL A 137 -9.72 15.06 -35.15
N TYR A 138 -8.64 14.37 -34.80
CA TYR A 138 -7.52 14.11 -35.72
C TYR A 138 -7.96 13.26 -36.92
N GLU A 139 -8.71 12.18 -36.67
CA GLU A 139 -9.26 11.30 -37.70
C GLU A 139 -10.23 12.05 -38.63
N GLU A 140 -11.08 12.91 -38.08
CA GLU A 140 -12.00 13.74 -38.87
C GLU A 140 -11.23 14.74 -39.77
N PHE A 141 -10.18 15.36 -39.25
CA PHE A 141 -9.38 16.31 -40.02
C PHE A 141 -8.71 15.64 -41.23
N ILE A 142 -8.11 14.46 -41.05
CA ILE A 142 -7.43 13.77 -42.16
C ILE A 142 -8.41 13.24 -43.20
N MET A 143 -9.57 12.70 -42.78
CA MET A 143 -10.61 12.21 -43.70
C MET A 143 -11.21 13.33 -44.57
N ARG A 144 -11.20 14.58 -44.10
CA ARG A 144 -11.72 15.73 -44.86
C ARG A 144 -10.69 16.37 -45.79
N VAL A 145 -9.40 16.17 -45.50
CA VAL A 145 -8.28 16.74 -46.28
C VAL A 145 -7.80 15.76 -47.36
N SER A 146 -7.94 14.44 -47.16
CA SER A 146 -7.76 13.43 -48.22
C SER A 146 -8.95 13.39 -49.18
#